data_AF-R7HDC7-F1
#
_entry.id   AF-R7HDC7-F1
#
_cell.length_a   1.000
_cell.length_b   1.000
_cell.length_c   1.000
_cell.angle_alpha   90.00
_cell.angle_beta   90.00
_cell.angle_gamma   90.00
#
_symmetry.space_group_name_H-M   'P 1'
#
loop_
_entity.id
_entity.type
_entity.pdbx_description
1 polymer ?
#
loop_
_entity_poly.entity_id
_entity_poly.type
_entity_poly.pdbx_seq_one_letter_code
_entity_poly.pdbx_strand_id
1 'polypeptide(L)'
;MKYIMILCLIISLCGCNQKEDFNKTVSNNNEVVVPKEPEYEDTNPIKLSIYADNDMKVSDTLSYNWVLKKDITVLNIFLTEEEKVTGSYYKEIWNKYTTSEYENLNYKLGWEISFEVNGEKIHKTILKPSDSESFYNYLEIYLYDGVHHEYGEWYSHLLDNEITDNTLITSMKLTCGSDYKNITSDIYVKAFSYLTNNDFDENGYYRGKSYDEVTIKNLSM
;
A
#
# COMPACT_ATOMS: atom_id res chain seq x y z
N MET A 1 13.67 38.88 27.25
CA MET A 1 14.72 39.22 26.28
C MET A 1 15.95 39.73 27.03
N LYS A 2 17.03 38.95 27.05
CA LYS A 2 18.34 39.37 27.58
C LYS A 2 19.40 38.85 26.61
N TYR A 3 19.83 39.72 25.71
CA TYR A 3 21.01 39.52 24.89
C TYR A 3 22.23 39.89 25.73
N ILE A 4 23.17 38.95 25.89
CA ILE A 4 24.51 39.26 26.39
C ILE A 4 25.45 39.07 25.21
N MET A 5 25.92 40.20 24.70
CA MET A 5 26.94 40.33 23.68
C MET A 5 28.24 40.67 24.40
N ILE A 6 29.25 39.81 24.33
CA ILE A 6 30.63 40.20 24.66
C ILE A 6 31.57 39.67 23.57
N LEU A 7 32.19 40.66 22.93
CA LEU A 7 33.22 40.65 21.91
C LEU A 7 34.61 40.70 22.59
N CYS A 8 35.65 40.43 21.79
CA CYS A 8 37.08 40.72 21.99
C CYS A 8 37.91 39.58 22.62
N LEU A 9 39.13 39.26 22.20
CA LEU A 9 40.08 39.98 21.33
C LEU A 9 41.11 38.97 20.77
N ILE A 10 41.59 39.26 19.57
CA ILE A 10 42.69 38.60 18.87
C ILE A 10 44.02 38.90 19.57
N ILE A 11 44.88 37.89 19.76
CA ILE A 11 46.32 38.09 19.96
C ILE A 11 47.07 37.23 18.94
N SER A 12 47.58 37.92 17.92
CA SER A 12 48.59 37.47 16.98
C SER A 12 49.96 37.45 17.65
N LEU A 13 50.66 36.32 17.58
CA LEU A 13 52.12 36.29 17.70
C LEU A 13 52.70 35.57 16.49
N CYS A 14 53.25 36.36 15.57
CA CYS A 14 54.16 35.89 14.54
C CYS A 14 55.51 35.51 15.18
N GLY A 15 56.03 34.36 14.79
CA GLY A 15 57.42 33.96 14.98
C GLY A 15 57.85 33.05 13.85
N CYS A 16 58.36 33.63 12.76
CA CYS A 16 59.04 32.91 11.68
C CYS A 16 60.47 32.57 12.12
N ASN A 17 60.88 31.30 12.00
CA ASN A 17 61.70 30.77 10.88
C ASN A 17 62.55 29.57 11.34
N GLN A 18 62.35 28.42 10.69
CA GLN A 18 63.43 27.59 10.17
C GLN A 18 62.87 26.68 9.07
N LYS A 19 63.52 26.69 7.91
CA LYS A 19 63.22 25.85 6.75
C LYS A 19 63.93 24.50 6.91
N GLU A 20 63.22 23.42 6.59
CA GLU A 20 63.80 22.24 5.95
C GLU A 20 62.70 21.51 5.16
N ASP A 21 62.98 21.30 3.87
CA ASP A 21 62.16 20.61 2.90
C ASP A 21 62.06 19.11 3.20
N PHE A 22 60.87 18.52 3.10
CA PHE A 22 60.71 17.16 2.55
C PHE A 22 59.28 16.93 2.06
N ASN A 23 59.15 16.77 0.75
CA ASN A 23 57.92 16.38 0.05
C ASN A 23 57.32 15.11 0.66
N LYS A 24 56.13 15.25 1.27
CA LYS A 24 55.15 14.16 1.39
C LYS A 24 53.82 14.66 0.86
N THR A 25 53.51 14.25 -0.36
CA THR A 25 52.16 14.30 -0.91
C THR A 25 51.28 13.39 -0.05
N VAL A 26 50.56 13.96 0.91
CA VAL A 26 49.46 13.27 1.60
C VAL A 26 48.24 13.45 0.73
N SER A 27 47.89 12.40 0.00
CA SER A 27 46.57 12.26 -0.62
C SER A 27 45.53 12.26 0.51
N ASN A 28 44.81 13.37 0.65
CA ASN A 28 43.64 13.47 1.51
C ASN A 28 42.43 12.91 0.74
N ASN A 29 42.35 11.58 0.62
CA ASN A 29 41.10 10.92 0.25
C ASN A 29 40.24 10.79 1.50
N ASN A 30 39.69 11.91 1.97
CA ASN A 30 38.50 11.86 2.82
C ASN A 30 37.29 11.70 1.90
N GLU A 31 37.08 10.49 1.40
CA GLU A 31 35.76 10.11 0.92
C GLU A 31 34.80 10.20 2.10
N VAL A 32 33.87 11.15 2.02
CA VAL A 32 32.70 11.17 2.87
C VAL A 32 31.97 9.86 2.62
N VAL A 33 32.10 8.91 3.55
CA VAL A 33 31.32 7.67 3.53
C VAL A 33 29.87 8.08 3.82
N VAL A 34 29.14 8.39 2.75
CA VAL A 34 27.69 8.53 2.81
C VAL A 34 27.14 7.16 3.24
N PRO A 35 26.41 7.06 4.36
CA PRO A 35 25.79 5.80 4.74
C PRO A 35 24.92 5.33 3.58
N LYS A 36 25.21 4.16 3.00
CA LYS A 36 24.35 3.53 2.01
C LYS A 36 23.01 3.31 2.71
N GLU A 37 21.92 3.83 2.15
CA GLU A 37 20.59 3.48 2.64
C GLU A 37 20.46 1.95 2.66
N PRO A 38 19.85 1.38 3.72
CA PRO A 38 19.66 -0.05 3.80
C PRO A 38 18.92 -0.53 2.56
N GLU A 39 19.43 -1.61 1.96
CA GLU A 39 18.79 -2.24 0.81
C GLU A 39 17.44 -2.82 1.27
N TYR A 40 16.40 -2.69 0.43
CA TYR A 40 15.08 -3.23 0.74
C TYR A 40 15.15 -4.74 0.83
N GLU A 41 14.74 -5.29 1.97
CA GLU A 41 14.58 -6.73 2.19
C GLU A 41 13.13 -7.03 2.55
N ASP A 42 12.52 -7.91 1.78
CA ASP A 42 11.14 -8.34 2.03
C ASP A 42 11.10 -9.62 2.88
N THR A 43 10.84 -9.43 4.16
CA THR A 43 10.69 -10.52 5.13
C THR A 43 9.24 -10.91 5.38
N ASN A 44 8.27 -10.42 4.59
CA ASN A 44 6.85 -10.64 4.83
C ASN A 44 6.47 -12.13 4.65
N PRO A 45 6.06 -12.84 5.71
CA PRO A 45 5.74 -14.25 5.62
C PRO A 45 4.26 -14.50 5.27
N ILE A 46 3.42 -13.45 5.22
CA ILE A 46 1.99 -13.60 5.04
C ILE A 46 1.70 -14.12 3.63
N LYS A 47 0.88 -15.16 3.58
CA LYS A 47 0.26 -15.65 2.37
C LYS A 47 -1.19 -15.21 2.36
N LEU A 48 -1.65 -14.66 1.25
CA LEU A 48 -3.02 -14.17 1.10
C LEU A 48 -3.54 -14.48 -0.29
N SER A 49 -4.86 -14.46 -0.46
CA SER A 49 -5.50 -14.56 -1.77
C SER A 49 -6.77 -13.73 -1.82
N ILE A 50 -7.18 -13.38 -3.04
CA ILE A 50 -8.41 -12.65 -3.32
C ILE A 50 -9.56 -13.64 -3.50
N TYR A 51 -10.70 -13.36 -2.88
CA TYR A 51 -11.91 -14.18 -2.94
C TYR A 51 -13.12 -13.37 -3.42
N ALA A 52 -13.93 -13.99 -4.27
CA ALA A 52 -15.19 -13.47 -4.81
C ALA A 52 -16.20 -14.61 -5.03
N ASP A 53 -17.43 -14.28 -5.47
CA ASP A 53 -18.44 -15.24 -5.97
C ASP A 53 -18.66 -16.51 -5.10
N ASN A 54 -19.17 -16.32 -3.87
CA ASN A 54 -19.42 -17.36 -2.85
C ASN A 54 -18.15 -17.99 -2.25
N ASP A 55 -17.23 -17.16 -1.80
CA ASP A 55 -16.07 -17.56 -1.01
C ASP A 55 -15.06 -18.46 -1.76
N MET A 56 -15.02 -18.32 -3.08
CA MET A 56 -14.06 -19.00 -3.95
C MET A 56 -12.86 -18.08 -4.18
N LYS A 57 -11.66 -18.68 -4.18
CA LYS A 57 -10.45 -17.98 -4.61
C LYS A 57 -10.63 -17.54 -6.05
N VAL A 58 -10.22 -16.32 -6.35
CA VAL A 58 -10.23 -15.81 -7.71
C VAL A 58 -9.04 -16.39 -8.46
N SER A 59 -9.29 -17.04 -9.59
CA SER A 59 -8.26 -17.77 -10.31
C SER A 59 -7.31 -16.89 -11.11
N ASP A 60 -7.80 -15.79 -11.69
CA ASP A 60 -7.02 -14.77 -12.42
C ASP A 60 -7.93 -13.64 -12.93
N THR A 61 -9.14 -14.00 -13.38
CA THR A 61 -10.04 -13.09 -14.10
C THR A 61 -11.48 -13.25 -13.64
N LEU A 62 -12.15 -12.12 -13.39
CA LEU A 62 -13.60 -12.04 -13.23
C LEU A 62 -14.21 -11.20 -14.35
N SER A 63 -15.42 -11.56 -14.78
CA SER A 63 -16.08 -10.90 -15.92
C SER A 63 -17.51 -10.53 -15.57
N TYR A 64 -17.84 -9.25 -15.74
CA TYR A 64 -19.14 -8.70 -15.36
C TYR A 64 -19.70 -7.78 -16.46
N ASN A 65 -21.02 -7.59 -16.46
CA ASN A 65 -21.64 -6.52 -17.25
C ASN A 65 -21.58 -5.22 -16.45
N TRP A 66 -20.90 -4.20 -16.97
CA TRP A 66 -20.79 -2.93 -16.28
C TRP A 66 -22.01 -2.05 -16.54
N VAL A 67 -22.69 -1.66 -15.46
CA VAL A 67 -23.93 -0.89 -15.51
C VAL A 67 -23.80 0.34 -14.60
N LEU A 68 -24.18 1.50 -15.12
CA LEU A 68 -24.16 2.78 -14.41
C LEU A 68 -24.66 2.65 -12.95
N LYS A 69 -23.82 3.06 -11.99
CA LYS A 69 -24.12 3.09 -10.55
C LYS A 69 -24.51 1.72 -9.96
N LYS A 70 -24.11 0.62 -10.60
CA LYS A 70 -24.23 -0.73 -10.02
C LYS A 70 -22.88 -1.26 -9.60
N ASP A 71 -22.91 -2.06 -8.54
CA ASP A 71 -21.77 -2.81 -8.05
C ASP A 71 -21.31 -3.80 -9.15
N ILE A 72 -20.00 -3.81 -9.42
CA ILE A 72 -19.33 -4.75 -10.31
C ILE A 72 -19.07 -6.04 -9.53
N THR A 73 -18.37 -5.92 -8.40
CA THR A 73 -18.03 -7.06 -7.53
C THR A 73 -17.57 -6.57 -6.15
N VAL A 74 -17.48 -7.51 -5.20
CA VAL A 74 -16.83 -7.35 -3.90
C VAL A 74 -15.69 -8.34 -3.83
N LEU A 75 -14.48 -7.84 -3.62
CA LEU A 75 -13.26 -8.61 -3.44
C LEU A 75 -12.91 -8.67 -1.96
N ASN A 76 -12.47 -9.83 -1.50
CA ASN A 76 -12.15 -10.10 -0.09
C ASN A 76 -10.74 -10.68 0.02
N ILE A 77 -10.03 -10.34 1.10
CA ILE A 77 -8.70 -10.87 1.43
C ILE A 77 -8.84 -11.87 2.57
N PHE A 78 -8.38 -13.09 2.36
CA PHE A 78 -8.12 -14.03 3.44
C PHE A 78 -6.66 -14.46 3.43
N LEU A 79 -6.10 -14.70 4.63
CA LEU A 79 -4.68 -15.02 4.83
C LEU A 79 -4.39 -16.50 4.56
N THR A 80 -4.84 -16.98 3.40
CA THR A 80 -4.70 -18.35 2.92
C THR A 80 -4.64 -18.37 1.39
N GLU A 81 -4.17 -19.48 0.84
CA GLU A 81 -4.15 -19.73 -0.60
C GLU A 81 -5.11 -20.86 -1.00
N GLU A 82 -5.97 -21.31 -0.08
CA GLU A 82 -6.95 -22.36 -0.35
C GLU A 82 -7.96 -21.94 -1.43
N GLU A 83 -8.30 -22.84 -2.34
CA GLU A 83 -9.25 -22.60 -3.43
C GLU A 83 -10.63 -22.13 -2.97
N LYS A 84 -11.02 -22.47 -1.74
CA LYS A 84 -12.31 -22.11 -1.16
C LYS A 84 -12.16 -21.88 0.33
N VAL A 85 -12.76 -20.79 0.82
CA VAL A 85 -12.95 -20.57 2.24
C VAL A 85 -14.37 -20.91 2.66
N THR A 86 -14.55 -21.28 3.93
CA THR A 86 -15.84 -21.75 4.45
C THR A 86 -16.12 -21.19 5.83
N GLY A 87 -17.32 -20.68 6.02
CA GLY A 87 -17.84 -20.13 7.28
C GLY A 87 -19.15 -19.38 7.02
N SER A 88 -19.71 -18.77 8.06
CA SER A 88 -21.03 -18.12 7.98
C SER A 88 -20.95 -16.60 7.92
N TYR A 89 -19.85 -16.01 8.37
CA TYR A 89 -19.58 -14.56 8.34
C TYR A 89 -18.07 -14.30 8.33
N TYR A 90 -17.68 -13.08 7.94
CA TYR A 90 -16.29 -12.75 7.60
C TYR A 90 -15.29 -13.04 8.72
N LYS A 91 -15.53 -12.53 9.93
CA LYS A 91 -14.64 -12.73 11.10
C LYS A 91 -14.46 -14.20 11.49
N GLU A 92 -15.48 -15.04 11.32
CA GLU A 92 -15.34 -16.50 11.54
C GLU A 92 -14.39 -17.12 10.51
N ILE A 93 -14.57 -16.78 9.23
CA ILE A 93 -13.71 -17.25 8.15
C ILE A 93 -12.28 -16.76 8.39
N TRP A 94 -12.12 -15.48 8.71
CA TRP A 94 -10.81 -14.89 9.03
C TRP A 94 -10.09 -15.63 10.15
N ASN A 95 -10.75 -15.86 11.29
CA ASN A 95 -10.15 -16.55 12.43
C ASN A 95 -9.81 -18.02 12.13
N LYS A 96 -10.51 -18.65 11.19
CA LYS A 96 -10.23 -20.03 10.76
C LYS A 96 -8.97 -20.13 9.91
N TYR A 97 -8.70 -19.14 9.07
CA TYR A 97 -7.61 -19.15 8.10
C TYR A 97 -6.40 -18.30 8.50
N THR A 98 -6.54 -17.48 9.53
CA THR A 98 -5.44 -16.71 10.10
C THR A 98 -4.69 -17.55 11.14
N THR A 99 -3.38 -17.61 11.02
CA THR A 99 -2.53 -18.30 12.00
C THR A 99 -2.10 -17.33 13.11
N SER A 100 -1.85 -17.87 14.30
CA SER A 100 -1.28 -17.09 15.42
C SER A 100 0.11 -16.52 15.10
N GLU A 101 0.81 -17.09 14.10
CA GLU A 101 2.04 -16.51 13.59
C GLU A 101 1.77 -15.14 12.96
N TYR A 102 0.73 -15.02 12.12
CA TYR A 102 0.42 -13.77 11.42
C TYR A 102 -0.13 -12.67 12.34
N GLU A 103 -0.92 -13.04 13.35
CA GLU A 103 -1.51 -12.09 14.30
C GLU A 103 -0.45 -11.26 15.06
N ASN A 104 0.76 -11.79 15.22
CA ASN A 104 1.84 -11.13 15.96
C ASN A 104 2.74 -10.24 15.09
N LEU A 105 2.50 -10.16 13.78
CA LEU A 105 3.44 -9.52 12.83
C LEU A 105 3.11 -8.06 12.47
N ASN A 106 2.00 -7.50 12.95
CA ASN A 106 1.59 -6.11 12.74
C ASN A 106 1.45 -5.66 11.26
N TYR A 107 1.37 -6.58 10.31
CA TYR A 107 1.11 -6.24 8.91
C TYR A 107 -0.31 -5.69 8.73
N LYS A 108 -0.43 -4.66 7.89
CA LYS A 108 -1.69 -4.10 7.39
C LYS A 108 -2.00 -4.68 6.01
N LEU A 109 -3.25 -4.49 5.57
CA LEU A 109 -3.71 -4.87 4.23
C LEU A 109 -3.98 -3.63 3.39
N GLY A 110 -3.72 -3.72 2.09
CA GLY A 110 -3.97 -2.66 1.13
C GLY A 110 -4.29 -3.21 -0.26
N TRP A 111 -4.68 -2.29 -1.13
CA TRP A 111 -5.07 -2.60 -2.50
C TRP A 111 -4.30 -1.73 -3.50
N GLU A 112 -4.00 -2.25 -4.69
CA GLU A 112 -3.63 -1.43 -5.83
C GLU A 112 -4.64 -1.63 -6.93
N ILE A 113 -4.91 -0.56 -7.68
CA ILE A 113 -5.78 -0.59 -8.84
C ILE A 113 -5.12 0.09 -10.02
N SER A 114 -5.28 -0.49 -11.21
CA SER A 114 -4.94 0.21 -12.45
C SER A 114 -5.85 -0.12 -13.61
N PHE A 115 -6.10 0.88 -14.43
CA PHE A 115 -6.93 0.82 -15.62
C PHE A 115 -6.64 2.03 -16.50
N GLU A 116 -7.10 2.03 -17.75
CA GLU A 116 -6.96 3.13 -18.68
C GLU A 116 -8.27 3.86 -18.88
N VAL A 117 -8.20 5.19 -18.92
CA VAL A 117 -9.31 6.07 -19.27
C VAL A 117 -8.85 6.98 -20.40
N ASN A 118 -9.54 6.97 -21.53
CA ASN A 118 -9.22 7.82 -22.68
C ASN A 118 -7.73 7.75 -23.13
N GLY A 119 -7.09 6.57 -22.97
CA GLY A 119 -5.68 6.35 -23.31
C GLY A 119 -4.66 6.80 -22.25
N GLU A 120 -5.11 7.27 -21.08
CA GLU A 120 -4.27 7.55 -19.93
C GLU A 120 -4.39 6.46 -18.87
N LYS A 121 -3.25 5.97 -18.37
CA LYS A 121 -3.22 4.98 -17.29
C LYS A 121 -3.48 5.66 -15.95
N ILE A 122 -4.51 5.20 -15.26
CA ILE A 122 -4.73 5.46 -13.84
C ILE A 122 -4.09 4.31 -13.06
N HIS A 123 -3.29 4.65 -12.06
CA HIS A 123 -2.75 3.70 -11.07
C HIS A 123 -2.84 4.32 -9.69
N LYS A 124 -3.37 3.57 -8.71
CA LYS A 124 -3.43 3.99 -7.32
C LYS A 124 -3.24 2.82 -6.36
N THR A 125 -2.36 3.04 -5.40
CA THR A 125 -2.29 2.30 -4.15
C THR A 125 -3.30 2.93 -3.19
N ILE A 126 -4.12 2.08 -2.58
CA ILE A 126 -5.28 2.44 -1.77
C ILE A 126 -5.08 1.86 -0.38
N LEU A 127 -4.76 2.74 0.56
CA LEU A 127 -4.56 2.44 1.98
C LEU A 127 -5.62 3.09 2.87
N LYS A 128 -6.49 3.93 2.30
CA LYS A 128 -7.64 4.57 2.92
C LYS A 128 -8.65 5.02 1.87
N PRO A 129 -9.91 5.33 2.24
CA PRO A 129 -10.96 5.70 1.29
C PRO A 129 -10.57 6.84 0.32
N SER A 130 -10.02 7.95 0.85
CA SER A 130 -9.69 9.14 0.05
C SER A 130 -8.64 8.93 -1.05
N ASP A 131 -7.86 7.84 -1.01
CA ASP A 131 -6.86 7.53 -2.05
C ASP A 131 -7.48 7.28 -3.43
N SER A 132 -8.76 6.89 -3.46
CA SER A 132 -9.48 6.50 -4.67
C SER A 132 -10.48 7.54 -5.19
N GLU A 133 -10.85 8.53 -4.39
CA GLU A 133 -11.90 9.53 -4.71
C GLU A 133 -11.64 10.27 -6.04
N SER A 134 -10.37 10.50 -6.39
CA SER A 134 -9.96 11.22 -7.60
C SER A 134 -10.48 10.61 -8.91
N PHE A 135 -10.85 9.31 -8.92
CA PHE A 135 -11.33 8.61 -10.10
C PHE A 135 -12.76 8.05 -9.97
N TYR A 136 -13.53 8.47 -8.95
CA TYR A 136 -14.91 7.98 -8.70
C TYR A 136 -15.90 8.26 -9.83
N ASN A 137 -15.62 9.24 -10.69
CA ASN A 137 -16.43 9.42 -11.90
C ASN A 137 -16.38 8.17 -12.79
N TYR A 138 -15.29 7.41 -12.79
CA TYR A 138 -15.14 6.20 -13.60
C TYR A 138 -15.43 4.93 -12.79
N LEU A 139 -14.82 4.84 -11.61
CA LEU A 139 -14.85 3.66 -10.76
C LEU A 139 -14.90 4.10 -9.29
N GLU A 140 -16.03 3.86 -8.64
CA GLU A 140 -16.20 4.10 -7.22
C GLU A 140 -15.67 2.90 -6.43
N ILE A 141 -14.93 3.18 -5.35
CA ILE A 141 -14.33 2.18 -4.48
C ILE A 141 -14.87 2.36 -3.07
N TYR A 142 -15.25 1.25 -2.42
CA TYR A 142 -15.67 1.25 -1.02
C TYR A 142 -14.88 0.19 -0.27
N LEU A 143 -14.24 0.59 0.82
CA LEU A 143 -13.35 -0.25 1.63
C LEU A 143 -14.07 -0.73 2.89
N TYR A 144 -13.77 -1.93 3.36
CA TYR A 144 -14.40 -2.49 4.56
C TYR A 144 -13.39 -3.21 5.45
N ASP A 145 -13.67 -3.18 6.75
CA ASP A 145 -13.04 -4.02 7.76
C ASP A 145 -14.02 -5.12 8.18
N GLY A 146 -13.89 -6.29 7.55
CA GLY A 146 -14.74 -7.44 7.83
C GLY A 146 -14.35 -8.19 9.11
N VAL A 147 -13.17 -7.92 9.68
CA VAL A 147 -12.64 -8.64 10.85
C VAL A 147 -13.17 -8.02 12.13
N HIS A 148 -13.21 -6.69 12.18
CA HIS A 148 -13.71 -5.94 13.34
C HIS A 148 -15.21 -5.65 13.29
N HIS A 149 -15.90 -6.10 12.24
CA HIS A 149 -17.37 -6.04 12.19
C HIS A 149 -18.00 -7.10 13.10
N GLU A 150 -18.87 -6.66 14.01
CA GLU A 150 -19.58 -7.57 14.92
C GLU A 150 -20.92 -8.03 14.37
N TYR A 151 -21.31 -9.25 14.76
CA TYR A 151 -22.57 -9.84 14.31
C TYR A 151 -23.79 -9.01 14.75
N GLY A 152 -24.63 -8.64 13.79
CA GLY A 152 -25.86 -7.87 14.02
C GLY A 152 -25.67 -6.35 13.99
N GLU A 153 -24.44 -5.86 13.79
CA GLU A 153 -24.19 -4.43 13.59
C GLU A 153 -24.43 -4.01 12.14
N TRP A 154 -24.72 -2.73 11.96
CA TRP A 154 -24.80 -2.14 10.62
C TRP A 154 -23.42 -2.21 9.95
N TYR A 155 -23.36 -2.83 8.77
CA TYR A 155 -22.12 -2.95 8.02
C TYR A 155 -22.02 -1.84 6.97
N SER A 156 -21.23 -0.81 7.27
CA SER A 156 -20.90 0.28 6.34
C SER A 156 -19.46 0.19 5.86
N HIS A 157 -19.17 0.87 4.75
CA HIS A 157 -17.80 1.09 4.32
C HIS A 157 -17.08 2.01 5.30
N LEU A 158 -15.76 1.90 5.33
CA LEU A 158 -14.87 2.72 6.13
C LEU A 158 -14.85 4.17 5.62
N LEU A 159 -14.79 5.10 6.55
CA LEU A 159 -14.44 6.50 6.33
C LEU A 159 -12.97 6.75 6.72
N ASP A 160 -12.35 7.80 6.18
CA ASP A 160 -10.96 8.16 6.48
C ASP A 160 -10.68 8.30 7.98
N ASN A 161 -11.64 8.82 8.76
CA ASN A 161 -11.53 8.99 10.21
C ASN A 161 -11.70 7.68 11.02
N GLU A 162 -12.05 6.57 10.36
CA GLU A 162 -12.17 5.24 10.95
C GLU A 162 -10.93 4.38 10.69
N ILE A 163 -9.98 4.87 9.87
CA ILE A 163 -8.70 4.21 9.65
C ILE A 163 -7.79 4.46 10.85
N THR A 164 -7.49 3.39 11.58
CA THR A 164 -6.62 3.37 12.77
C THR A 164 -5.50 2.33 12.58
N ASP A 165 -4.62 2.18 13.57
CA ASP A 165 -3.60 1.13 13.53
C ASP A 165 -4.16 -0.29 13.63
N ASN A 166 -5.37 -0.45 14.16
CA ASN A 166 -6.04 -1.76 14.26
C ASN A 166 -6.91 -2.08 13.05
N THR A 167 -7.14 -1.12 12.16
CA THR A 167 -8.05 -1.31 11.02
C THR A 167 -7.41 -2.25 10.00
N LEU A 168 -8.17 -3.25 9.54
CA LEU A 168 -7.78 -4.16 8.48
C LEU A 168 -8.68 -3.94 7.27
N ILE A 169 -8.11 -3.47 6.16
CA ILE A 169 -8.86 -3.21 4.92
C ILE A 169 -9.03 -4.52 4.15
N THR A 170 -9.92 -5.36 4.64
CA THR A 170 -10.04 -6.76 4.21
C THR A 170 -10.89 -6.92 2.96
N SER A 171 -11.77 -5.97 2.65
CA SER A 171 -12.61 -6.05 1.46
C SER A 171 -12.66 -4.73 0.69
N MET A 172 -12.80 -4.86 -0.63
CA MET A 172 -12.97 -3.76 -1.55
C MET A 172 -14.14 -4.02 -2.48
N LYS A 173 -15.10 -3.10 -2.52
CA LYS A 173 -16.22 -3.11 -3.45
C LYS A 173 -15.97 -2.13 -4.59
N LEU A 174 -16.20 -2.61 -5.81
CA LEU A 174 -16.07 -1.84 -7.04
C LEU A 174 -17.47 -1.53 -7.57
N THR A 175 -17.74 -0.25 -7.85
CA THR A 175 -19.03 0.21 -8.37
C THR A 175 -18.82 1.11 -9.59
N CYS A 176 -19.61 0.94 -10.64
CA CYS A 176 -19.49 1.78 -11.84
C CYS A 176 -19.82 3.24 -11.52
N GLY A 177 -18.87 4.15 -11.80
CA GLY A 177 -19.07 5.58 -11.74
C GLY A 177 -19.99 6.11 -12.86
N SER A 178 -20.21 7.43 -12.88
CA SER A 178 -21.05 8.09 -13.89
C SER A 178 -20.50 7.97 -15.33
N ASP A 179 -19.18 7.98 -15.45
CA ASP A 179 -18.41 8.00 -16.69
C ASP A 179 -17.67 6.67 -16.94
N TYR A 180 -18.11 5.58 -16.31
CA TYR A 180 -17.46 4.25 -16.39
C TYR A 180 -17.21 3.76 -17.83
N LYS A 181 -17.99 4.22 -18.80
CA LYS A 181 -17.83 3.90 -20.23
C LYS A 181 -16.54 4.45 -20.85
N ASN A 182 -15.87 5.38 -20.19
CA ASN A 182 -14.60 5.93 -20.64
C ASN A 182 -13.40 5.07 -20.19
N ILE A 183 -13.63 4.04 -19.37
CA ILE A 183 -12.62 3.02 -19.08
C ILE A 183 -12.46 2.17 -20.34
N THR A 184 -11.25 2.13 -20.88
CA THR A 184 -10.94 1.49 -22.18
C THR A 184 -10.11 0.21 -22.04
N SER A 185 -9.75 -0.18 -20.82
CA SER A 185 -9.01 -1.41 -20.52
C SER A 185 -9.76 -2.28 -19.52
N ASP A 186 -9.25 -3.49 -19.31
CA ASP A 186 -9.55 -4.26 -18.11
C ASP A 186 -9.06 -3.50 -16.85
N ILE A 187 -9.65 -3.79 -15.70
CA ILE A 187 -9.22 -3.25 -14.41
C ILE A 187 -8.34 -4.30 -13.73
N TYR A 188 -7.09 -3.94 -13.43
CA TYR A 188 -6.18 -4.76 -12.65
C TYR A 188 -6.29 -4.38 -11.18
N VAL A 189 -6.48 -5.38 -10.31
CA VAL A 189 -6.52 -5.22 -8.86
C VAL A 189 -5.46 -6.12 -8.24
N LYS A 190 -4.69 -5.56 -7.31
CA LYS A 190 -3.76 -6.28 -6.44
C LYS A 190 -4.20 -6.12 -4.99
N ALA A 191 -4.25 -7.21 -4.25
CA ALA A 191 -4.32 -7.18 -2.79
C ALA A 191 -2.93 -7.48 -2.22
N PHE A 192 -2.52 -6.80 -1.17
CA PHE A 192 -1.22 -7.04 -0.56
C PHE A 192 -1.24 -6.84 0.96
N SER A 193 -0.22 -7.38 1.63
CA SER A 193 0.07 -7.05 3.01
C SER A 193 1.38 -6.28 3.14
N TYR A 194 1.43 -5.28 4.01
CA TYR A 194 2.57 -4.37 4.15
C TYR A 194 2.79 -3.98 5.61
N LEU A 195 4.01 -3.61 5.95
CA LEU A 195 4.41 -3.21 7.31
C LEU A 195 4.83 -1.74 7.37
N THR A 196 5.53 -1.25 6.34
CA THR A 196 6.12 0.09 6.35
C THR A 196 6.08 0.76 4.98
N ASN A 197 6.41 2.05 4.93
CA ASN A 197 6.55 2.77 3.66
C ASN A 197 7.67 2.21 2.77
N ASN A 198 8.61 1.41 3.32
CA ASN A 198 9.62 0.75 2.51
C ASN A 198 9.03 -0.38 1.65
N ASP A 199 7.81 -0.82 1.88
CA ASP A 199 7.15 -1.84 1.04
C ASP A 199 6.62 -1.25 -0.27
N PHE A 200 6.80 0.06 -0.49
CA PHE A 200 6.44 0.79 -1.70
C PHE A 200 7.69 1.37 -2.38
N ASP A 201 7.68 1.40 -3.70
CA ASP A 201 8.73 2.03 -4.50
C ASP A 201 8.58 3.55 -4.58
N GLU A 202 9.50 4.21 -5.28
CA GLU A 202 9.52 5.67 -5.44
C GLU A 202 8.27 6.24 -6.16
N ASN A 203 7.56 5.41 -6.92
CA ASN A 203 6.33 5.76 -7.61
C ASN A 203 5.08 5.39 -6.80
N GLY A 204 5.26 4.85 -5.59
CA GLY A 204 4.21 4.43 -4.67
C GLY A 204 3.70 3.02 -4.92
N TYR A 205 4.32 2.22 -5.79
CA TYR A 205 3.87 0.87 -6.12
C TYR A 205 4.34 -0.11 -5.04
N TYR A 206 3.46 -1.00 -4.61
CA TYR A 206 3.81 -2.08 -3.72
C TYR A 206 4.84 -3.00 -4.41
N ARG A 207 5.98 -3.17 -3.75
CA ARG A 207 7.14 -3.94 -4.24
C ARG A 207 7.42 -5.20 -3.43
N GLY A 208 6.52 -5.55 -2.51
CA GLY A 208 6.65 -6.77 -1.73
C GLY A 208 6.13 -8.03 -2.43
N LYS A 209 6.32 -9.18 -1.79
CA LYS A 209 6.05 -10.54 -2.28
C LYS A 209 4.76 -11.14 -1.74
N SER A 210 4.19 -10.53 -0.69
CA SER A 210 2.89 -10.94 -0.14
C SER A 210 1.79 -10.21 -0.88
N TYR A 211 1.32 -10.79 -1.97
CA TYR A 211 0.22 -10.25 -2.75
C TYR A 211 -0.51 -11.33 -3.55
N ASP A 212 -1.71 -10.98 -4.02
CA ASP A 212 -2.47 -11.72 -5.03
C ASP A 212 -3.14 -10.72 -5.99
N GLU A 213 -3.45 -11.14 -7.21
CA GLU A 213 -3.91 -10.26 -8.29
C GLU A 213 -5.11 -10.82 -9.02
N VAL A 214 -5.96 -9.93 -9.52
CA VAL A 214 -7.10 -10.26 -10.37
C VAL A 214 -7.28 -9.21 -11.46
N THR A 215 -7.69 -9.67 -12.65
CA THR A 215 -8.18 -8.83 -13.74
C THR A 215 -9.71 -8.84 -13.77
N ILE A 216 -10.34 -7.66 -13.76
CA ILE A 216 -11.78 -7.49 -13.87
C ILE A 216 -12.12 -7.00 -15.28
N LYS A 217 -12.92 -7.77 -16.00
CA LYS A 217 -13.31 -7.50 -17.39
C LYS A 217 -14.74 -7.02 -17.51
N ASN A 218 -14.96 -6.12 -18.46
CA ASN A 218 -16.30 -5.76 -18.89
C ASN A 218 -16.74 -6.66 -20.05
N LEU A 219 -17.82 -7.41 -19.86
CA LEU A 219 -18.42 -8.24 -20.92
C LEU A 219 -19.07 -7.42 -22.04
N SER A 220 -19.27 -6.12 -21.84
CA SER A 220 -19.87 -5.20 -22.81
C SER A 220 -18.84 -4.45 -23.68
N MET A 221 -17.54 -4.71 -23.51
CA MET A 221 -16.47 -4.15 -24.34
C MET A 221 -16.04 -5.11 -25.45
#